data_AF-A0A932EBG0-F1
#
_entry.id   AF-A0A932EBG0-F1
#
_cell.length_a   1.000
_cell.length_b   1.000
_cell.length_c   1.000
_cell.angle_alpha   90.00
_cell.angle_beta   90.00
_cell.angle_gamma   90.00
#
_symmetry.space_group_name_H-M   'P 1'
#
loop_
_entity.id
_entity.type
_entity.pdbx_description
1 polymer ?
#
loop_
_entity_poly.entity_id
_entity_poly.type
_entity_poly.pdbx_seq_one_letter_code
_entity_poly.pdbx_strand_id
1 'polypeptide(L)'
;MKGRHENVRIVIELKSNAFPQKVLNRLFVLTSLQTTFHLNMLALVDGLVPRVLTLKNVLEYYLAHRLEVVTKKAQFEKKRAEERAHILEGLTIALDHIEAIIALIRASETRDEAKKKLIAQYKLTSIQAEAILEMRLSQLAGLERRRIEEELAFTKATIVDLAKLLSTKTNILAKIKSELLALKEKYGDKRRTEIVEKEVGEFKPSDVIPNQQEIITITNDNYIKRVPAAVYQSQHRGGKGIIGLTTKEEDYVKLLISTFTHNRILFFTDKGRVFESLVFDLPAASRQSKGQAVVNLLPLSSEEKVTAAIGFDPKETAQNHYFFLATKNGSVKRVAANSFSKIRKSGIIAITLQTGDSLNFVEETKGEDQIFMVTRKGQAIRFAENDVRSMGRSAAGVRGIELREGDEVISMDVIVKDKLAESDLLVALENGFGKKTKVLSFNLQRRGGIGLRAAKTTVKTGLVVKAEVTLLDKGDLVLISKMGQMIRVPLKAVKRLSRSTQGVRLMRLNKGDLVASAAFVKGEPVPVSEPAAKPTLPTSELKPVKKPKPIPKIEPIPKIEPPPEKKLKKIETKPESKKDELFKVKRIGSEKDAPPKVPKPRPSDEQEGGLFRTKRIG
;
A
#
# COMPACT_ATOMS: atom_id res chain seq x y z
N MET A 1 8.96 42.55 21.13
CA MET A 1 8.93 41.12 21.50
C MET A 1 10.19 40.43 20.97
N LYS A 2 11.28 40.43 21.75
CA LYS A 2 12.49 39.62 21.51
C LYS A 2 12.32 38.34 22.33
N GLY A 3 12.19 37.17 21.70
CA GLY A 3 12.04 35.91 22.46
C GLY A 3 11.55 34.67 21.72
N ARG A 4 11.62 34.57 20.39
CA ARG A 4 11.29 33.33 19.65
C ARG A 4 12.42 32.88 18.73
N HIS A 5 13.63 32.76 19.28
CA HIS A 5 14.78 32.17 18.58
C HIS A 5 15.13 30.77 19.08
N GLU A 6 14.20 30.07 19.74
CA GLU A 6 14.42 28.68 20.13
C GLU A 6 13.71 27.75 19.14
N ASN A 7 14.48 26.84 18.53
CA ASN A 7 13.95 25.72 17.78
C ASN A 7 12.89 25.01 18.64
N VAL A 8 11.65 24.95 18.17
CA VAL A 8 10.57 24.29 18.89
C VAL A 8 10.89 22.80 18.96
N ARG A 9 11.35 22.32 20.12
CA ARG A 9 11.60 20.90 20.39
C ARG A 9 10.43 20.31 21.14
N ILE A 10 9.75 19.35 20.53
CA ILE A 10 8.64 18.59 21.13
C ILE A 10 9.15 17.17 21.38
N VAL A 11 8.98 16.67 22.61
CA VAL A 11 9.36 15.30 23.01
C VAL A 11 8.09 14.52 23.36
N ILE A 12 7.92 13.35 22.74
CA ILE A 12 6.81 12.43 23.02
C ILE A 12 7.41 11.14 23.58
N GLU A 13 7.17 10.87 24.86
CA GLU A 13 7.64 9.65 25.50
C GLU A 13 6.70 8.48 25.18
N LEU A 14 7.28 7.36 24.73
CA LEU A 14 6.54 6.17 24.33
C LEU A 14 6.52 5.14 25.46
N LYS A 15 5.43 4.37 25.57
CA LYS A 15 5.39 3.20 26.46
C LYS A 15 6.43 2.16 26.02
N SER A 16 6.99 1.40 26.97
CA SER A 16 8.10 0.45 26.75
C SER A 16 7.84 -0.61 25.67
N ASN A 17 6.58 -0.97 25.42
CA ASN A 17 6.18 -1.98 24.40
C ASN A 17 5.60 -1.35 23.11
N ALA A 18 5.73 -0.04 22.91
CA ALA A 18 5.20 0.64 21.73
C ALA A 18 6.21 0.67 20.59
N PHE A 19 5.72 0.42 19.36
CA PHE A 19 6.52 0.53 18.14
C PHE A 19 6.56 2.00 17.66
N PRO A 20 7.72 2.69 17.67
CA PRO A 20 7.78 4.15 17.43
C PRO A 20 7.23 4.59 16.08
N GLN A 21 7.55 3.88 15.01
CA GLN A 21 7.07 4.19 13.65
C GLN A 21 5.55 4.09 13.52
N LYS A 22 4.92 3.13 14.21
CA LYS A 22 3.46 2.98 14.22
C LYS A 22 2.76 4.13 14.93
N VAL A 23 3.35 4.63 16.01
CA VAL A 23 2.83 5.80 16.75
C VAL A 23 2.99 7.05 15.89
N LEU A 24 4.15 7.25 15.25
CA LEU A 24 4.39 8.36 14.34
C LEU A 24 3.35 8.42 13.21
N ASN A 25 3.06 7.29 12.57
CA ASN A 25 2.07 7.24 11.49
C ASN A 25 0.66 7.58 11.98
N ARG A 26 0.27 7.07 13.15
CA ARG A 26 -1.03 7.44 13.75
C ARG A 26 -1.10 8.93 14.09
N LEU A 27 0.00 9.52 14.54
CA LEU A 27 0.06 10.96 14.78
C LEU A 27 -0.12 11.75 13.49
N PHE A 28 0.53 11.36 12.39
CA PHE A 28 0.30 12.02 11.10
C PHE A 28 -1.16 11.93 10.62
N VAL A 29 -1.81 10.77 10.80
CA VAL A 29 -3.21 10.58 10.37
C VAL A 29 -4.22 11.31 11.27
N LEU A 30 -4.00 11.32 12.59
CA LEU A 30 -4.98 11.79 13.57
C LEU A 30 -4.74 13.23 14.05
N THR A 31 -3.63 13.86 13.68
CA THR A 31 -3.25 15.20 14.15
C THR A 31 -2.87 16.13 13.00
N SER A 32 -2.81 17.43 13.28
CA SER A 32 -2.42 18.46 12.31
C SER A 32 -0.92 18.49 11.99
N LEU A 33 -0.15 17.46 12.35
CA LEU A 33 1.23 17.30 11.89
C LEU A 33 1.30 16.99 10.38
N GLN A 34 0.24 16.42 9.82
CA GLN A 34 0.03 16.30 8.38
C GLN A 34 -1.30 16.95 8.02
N THR A 35 -1.26 17.91 7.10
CA THR A 35 -2.46 18.63 6.65
C THR A 35 -2.46 18.79 5.14
N THR A 36 -3.63 18.67 4.54
CA THR A 36 -3.82 18.96 3.12
C THR A 36 -3.96 20.47 2.91
N PHE A 37 -3.09 21.05 2.10
CA PHE A 37 -3.21 22.44 1.68
C PHE A 37 -3.78 22.52 0.26
N HIS A 38 -4.98 23.09 0.13
CA HIS A 38 -5.63 23.26 -1.16
C HIS A 38 -5.10 24.54 -1.83
N LEU A 39 -4.33 24.37 -2.91
CA LEU A 39 -3.85 25.50 -3.72
C LEU A 39 -4.84 25.79 -4.85
N ASN A 40 -5.39 27.00 -4.87
CA ASN A 40 -6.20 27.52 -5.98
C ASN A 40 -5.66 28.91 -6.41
N MET A 41 -5.10 29.00 -7.62
CA MET A 41 -4.55 30.25 -8.17
C MET A 41 -5.64 31.03 -8.92
N LEU A 42 -6.50 31.73 -8.18
CA LEU A 42 -7.57 32.57 -8.73
C LEU A 42 -7.20 34.06 -8.61
N ALA A 43 -7.30 34.80 -9.72
CA ALA A 43 -7.02 36.23 -9.76
C ALA A 43 -7.94 36.95 -10.77
N LEU A 44 -8.00 38.29 -10.67
CA LEU A 44 -8.70 39.13 -11.62
C LEU A 44 -7.81 39.41 -12.82
N VAL A 45 -8.28 39.06 -14.02
CA VAL A 45 -7.65 39.42 -15.29
C VAL A 45 -8.29 40.71 -15.81
N ASP A 46 -7.46 41.67 -16.20
CA ASP A 46 -7.86 43.01 -16.67
C ASP A 46 -8.77 43.78 -15.68
N GLY A 47 -8.69 43.43 -14.39
CA GLY A 47 -9.44 44.08 -13.31
C GLY A 47 -10.93 43.71 -13.24
N LEU A 48 -11.44 42.88 -14.16
CA LEU A 48 -12.89 42.71 -14.34
C LEU A 48 -13.35 41.24 -14.25
N VAL A 49 -12.53 40.26 -14.65
CA VAL A 49 -12.96 38.86 -14.75
C VAL A 49 -12.14 37.95 -13.83
N PRO A 50 -12.75 37.27 -12.84
CA PRO A 50 -12.05 36.27 -12.04
C PRO A 50 -11.76 35.04 -12.91
N ARG A 51 -10.49 34.64 -12.98
CA ARG A 51 -10.04 33.46 -13.72
C ARG A 51 -9.10 32.62 -12.86
N VAL A 52 -9.21 31.31 -13.01
CA VAL A 52 -8.20 30.37 -12.51
C VAL A 52 -7.04 30.39 -13.47
N LEU A 53 -5.83 30.63 -12.95
CA LEU A 53 -4.62 30.81 -13.73
C LEU A 53 -3.62 29.69 -13.47
N THR A 54 -2.85 29.34 -14.49
CA THR A 54 -1.65 28.51 -14.34
C THR A 54 -0.47 29.39 -13.93
N LEU A 55 0.60 28.78 -13.38
CA LEU A 55 1.83 29.51 -13.05
C LEU A 55 2.42 30.24 -14.27
N LYS A 56 2.33 29.62 -15.45
CA LYS A 56 2.76 30.24 -16.72
C LYS A 56 1.99 31.54 -16.99
N ASN A 57 0.66 31.50 -16.92
CA ASN A 57 -0.17 32.67 -17.19
C ASN A 57 0.15 33.81 -16.21
N VAL A 58 0.33 33.51 -14.91
CA VAL A 58 0.68 34.50 -13.89
C VAL A 58 2.00 35.20 -14.25
N LEU A 59 3.01 34.44 -14.65
CA LEU A 59 4.32 34.98 -15.06
C LEU A 59 4.21 35.81 -16.35
N GLU A 60 3.39 35.39 -17.31
CA GLU A 60 3.16 36.14 -18.55
C GLU A 60 2.48 37.49 -18.29
N TYR A 61 1.43 37.53 -17.46
CA TYR A 61 0.78 38.78 -17.06
C TYR A 61 1.74 39.72 -16.31
N TYR A 62 2.56 39.18 -15.41
CA TYR A 62 3.58 39.95 -14.71
C TYR A 62 4.59 40.58 -15.68
N LEU A 63 5.09 39.81 -16.66
CA LEU A 63 6.03 40.30 -17.66
C LEU A 63 5.39 41.32 -18.61
N ALA A 64 4.14 41.12 -19.02
CA ALA A 64 3.40 42.06 -19.85
C ALA A 64 3.24 43.42 -19.16
N HIS A 65 2.81 43.41 -17.90
CA HIS A 65 2.72 44.62 -17.08
C HIS A 65 4.09 45.28 -16.90
N ARG A 66 5.15 44.49 -16.64
CA ARG A 66 6.51 45.05 -16.47
C ARG A 66 7.01 45.72 -17.75
N LEU A 67 6.73 45.12 -18.92
CA LEU A 67 7.08 45.71 -20.21
C LEU A 67 6.39 47.06 -20.40
N GLU A 68 5.10 47.15 -20.11
CA GLU A 68 4.36 48.40 -20.21
C GLU A 68 4.95 49.49 -19.29
N VAL A 69 5.19 49.15 -18.02
CA VAL A 69 5.74 50.09 -17.03
C VAL A 69 7.13 50.58 -17.43
N VAL A 70 8.03 49.69 -17.84
CA VAL A 70 9.39 50.06 -18.25
C VAL A 70 9.38 50.90 -19.53
N THR A 71 8.50 50.58 -20.49
CA THR A 71 8.34 51.35 -21.72
C THR A 71 7.86 52.77 -21.42
N LYS A 72 6.79 52.92 -20.62
CA LYS A 72 6.27 54.24 -20.24
C LYS A 72 7.30 55.05 -19.46
N LYS A 73 8.04 54.42 -18.56
CA LYS A 73 9.13 55.07 -17.81
C LYS A 73 10.23 55.57 -18.75
N ALA A 74 10.71 54.74 -19.65
CA ALA A 74 11.77 55.11 -20.60
C ALA A 74 11.31 56.22 -21.58
N GLN A 75 10.05 56.19 -22.03
CA GLN A 75 9.47 57.26 -22.85
C GLN A 75 9.39 58.58 -22.08
N PHE A 76 8.96 58.53 -20.82
CA PHE A 76 8.91 59.71 -19.96
C PHE A 76 10.29 60.31 -19.71
N GLU A 77 11.28 59.47 -19.38
CA GLU A 77 12.67 59.91 -19.18
C GLU A 77 13.29 60.47 -20.46
N LYS A 78 13.02 59.84 -21.61
CA LYS A 78 13.51 60.30 -22.92
C LYS A 78 12.94 61.69 -23.25
N LYS A 79 11.62 61.87 -23.13
CA LYS A 79 10.95 63.15 -23.41
C LYS A 79 11.53 64.28 -22.55
N ARG A 80 11.71 64.02 -21.25
CA ARG A 80 12.30 65.00 -20.32
C ARG A 80 13.75 65.33 -20.67
N ALA A 81 14.54 64.33 -21.10
CA ALA A 81 15.91 64.55 -21.54
C ALA A 81 15.96 65.36 -22.86
N GLU A 82 15.07 65.10 -23.81
CA GLU A 82 14.95 65.87 -25.07
C GLU A 82 14.59 67.33 -24.82
N GLU A 83 13.60 67.59 -23.95
CA GLU A 83 13.23 68.95 -23.53
C GLU A 83 14.42 69.69 -22.89
N ARG A 84 15.19 68.99 -22.04
CA ARG A 84 16.39 69.55 -21.40
C ARG A 84 17.51 69.82 -22.39
N ALA A 85 17.81 68.86 -23.28
CA ALA A 85 18.84 68.99 -24.30
C ALA A 85 18.53 70.15 -25.26
N HIS A 86 17.28 70.31 -25.65
CA HIS A 86 16.83 71.41 -26.50
C HIS A 86 17.08 72.77 -25.85
N ILE A 87 16.84 72.93 -24.55
CA ILE A 87 17.19 74.16 -23.83
C ILE A 87 18.71 74.38 -23.81
N LEU A 88 19.48 73.35 -23.48
CA LEU A 88 20.95 73.44 -23.41
C LEU A 88 21.57 73.80 -24.76
N GLU A 89 21.04 73.28 -25.88
CA GLU A 89 21.49 73.63 -27.23
C GLU A 89 21.31 75.12 -27.53
N GLY A 90 20.17 75.70 -27.13
CA GLY A 90 19.95 77.13 -27.25
C GLY A 90 20.93 77.95 -26.43
N LEU A 91 21.23 77.50 -25.20
CA LEU A 91 22.22 78.15 -24.34
C LEU A 91 23.65 78.05 -24.90
N THR A 92 24.03 76.91 -25.48
CA THR A 92 25.35 76.77 -26.13
C THR A 92 25.50 77.70 -27.33
N ILE A 93 24.49 77.75 -28.22
CA ILE A 93 24.47 78.71 -29.34
C ILE A 93 24.58 80.14 -28.83
N ALA A 94 23.93 80.45 -27.70
CA ALA A 94 24.00 81.76 -27.11
C ALA A 94 25.39 82.10 -26.54
N LEU A 95 26.08 81.13 -25.96
CA LEU A 95 27.44 81.30 -25.44
C LEU A 95 28.49 81.43 -26.56
N ASP A 96 28.27 80.81 -27.73
CA ASP A 96 29.15 80.93 -28.90
C ASP A 96 29.06 82.31 -29.58
N HIS A 97 27.89 82.96 -29.52
CA HIS A 97 27.62 84.26 -30.16
C HIS A 97 27.25 85.36 -29.15
N ILE A 98 27.83 85.32 -27.95
CA ILE A 98 27.37 86.13 -26.81
C ILE A 98 27.42 87.64 -27.05
N GLU A 99 28.46 88.16 -27.71
CA GLU A 99 28.58 89.59 -27.97
C GLU A 99 27.47 90.11 -28.90
N ALA A 100 27.17 89.34 -29.95
CA ALA A 100 26.12 89.67 -30.92
C ALA A 100 24.71 89.58 -30.29
N ILE A 101 24.49 88.61 -29.39
CA ILE A 101 23.22 88.45 -28.67
C ILE A 101 23.02 89.57 -27.65
N ILE A 102 24.06 89.97 -26.91
CA ILE A 102 23.97 91.12 -25.99
C ILE A 102 23.66 92.41 -26.75
N ALA A 103 24.30 92.63 -27.91
CA ALA A 103 24.03 93.79 -28.75
C ALA A 103 22.57 93.81 -29.26
N LEU A 104 22.05 92.66 -29.70
CA LEU A 104 20.67 92.49 -30.14
C LEU A 104 19.65 92.75 -29.03
N ILE A 105 19.92 92.23 -27.82
CA ILE A 105 19.05 92.44 -26.65
C ILE A 105 19.07 93.91 -26.24
N ARG A 106 20.25 94.57 -26.21
CA ARG A 106 20.37 96.00 -25.88
C ARG A 106 19.69 96.92 -26.91
N ALA A 107 19.63 96.52 -28.17
CA ALA A 107 18.99 97.25 -29.26
C ALA A 107 17.47 96.98 -29.38
N SER A 108 16.86 96.25 -28.44
CA SER A 108 15.43 95.95 -28.43
C SER A 108 14.76 96.68 -27.26
N GLU A 109 13.58 97.27 -27.49
CA GLU A 109 12.92 98.10 -26.48
C GLU A 109 12.17 97.25 -25.44
N THR A 110 11.71 96.06 -25.85
CA THR A 110 10.95 95.14 -24.97
C THR A 110 11.49 93.71 -24.98
N ARG A 111 11.21 92.95 -23.89
CA ARG A 111 11.58 91.53 -23.76
C ARG A 111 10.99 90.68 -24.88
N ASP A 112 9.76 90.98 -25.31
CA ASP A 112 9.07 90.25 -26.37
C ASP A 112 9.65 90.53 -27.76
N GLU A 113 10.12 91.75 -28.01
CA GLU A 113 10.86 92.09 -29.22
C GLU A 113 12.20 91.38 -29.29
N ALA A 114 12.97 91.37 -28.19
CA ALA A 114 14.23 90.65 -28.11
C ALA A 114 14.02 89.14 -28.36
N LYS A 115 12.96 88.54 -27.78
CA LYS A 115 12.57 87.15 -28.01
C LYS A 115 12.27 86.86 -29.48
N LYS A 116 11.48 87.69 -30.15
CA LYS A 116 11.14 87.53 -31.58
C LYS A 116 12.37 87.65 -32.49
N LYS A 117 13.27 88.60 -32.22
CA LYS A 117 14.52 88.78 -32.98
C LYS A 117 15.47 87.59 -32.80
N LEU A 118 15.62 87.07 -31.58
CA LEU A 118 16.44 85.88 -31.30
C LEU A 118 15.91 84.63 -32.04
N ILE A 119 14.59 84.43 -32.03
CA ILE A 119 13.92 83.35 -32.78
C ILE A 119 14.21 83.48 -34.28
N ALA A 120 14.02 84.67 -34.86
CA ALA A 120 14.18 84.90 -36.29
C ALA A 120 15.62 84.77 -36.77
N GLN A 121 16.60 85.32 -36.03
CA GLN A 121 17.98 85.42 -36.48
C GLN A 121 18.80 84.15 -36.21
N TYR A 122 18.57 83.48 -35.08
CA TYR A 122 19.31 82.28 -34.68
C TYR A 122 18.50 80.98 -34.84
N LYS A 123 17.31 81.06 -35.47
CA LYS A 123 16.39 79.93 -35.68
C LYS A 123 16.07 79.16 -34.38
N LEU A 124 15.99 79.91 -33.27
CA LEU A 124 15.71 79.36 -31.94
C LEU A 124 14.20 79.17 -31.74
N THR A 125 13.82 78.24 -30.87
CA THR A 125 12.42 78.10 -30.45
C THR A 125 12.05 79.10 -29.36
N SER A 126 10.74 79.28 -29.12
CA SER A 126 10.24 80.15 -28.04
C SER A 126 10.82 79.78 -26.67
N ILE A 127 10.97 78.49 -26.37
CA ILE A 127 11.48 78.00 -25.08
C ILE A 127 12.97 78.28 -24.94
N GLN A 128 13.75 78.10 -26.02
CA GLN A 128 15.19 78.41 -26.03
C GLN A 128 15.44 79.91 -25.89
N ALA A 129 14.73 80.74 -26.66
CA ALA A 129 14.88 82.19 -26.60
C ALA A 129 14.54 82.74 -25.21
N GLU A 130 13.53 82.18 -24.55
CA GLU A 130 13.17 82.53 -23.17
C GLU A 130 14.24 82.10 -22.17
N ALA A 131 14.79 80.89 -22.30
CA ALA A 131 15.90 80.43 -21.47
C ALA A 131 17.17 81.29 -21.63
N ILE A 132 17.44 81.81 -22.84
CA ILE A 132 18.56 82.73 -23.12
C ILE A 132 18.35 84.08 -22.45
N LEU A 133 17.13 84.63 -22.51
CA LEU A 133 16.80 85.90 -21.86
C LEU A 133 16.86 85.81 -20.32
N GLU A 134 16.68 84.60 -19.77
CA GLU A 134 16.77 84.33 -18.33
C GLU A 134 18.18 83.94 -17.86
N MET A 135 19.16 83.91 -18.77
CA MET A 135 20.55 83.63 -18.41
C MET A 135 21.10 84.67 -17.43
N ARG A 136 21.91 84.20 -16.48
CA ARG A 136 22.63 85.06 -15.54
C ARG A 136 24.02 85.33 -16.08
N LEU A 137 24.54 86.56 -15.90
CA LEU A 137 25.90 86.93 -16.32
C LEU A 137 26.99 86.02 -15.73
N SER A 138 26.74 85.41 -14.55
CA SER A 138 27.65 84.43 -13.94
C SER A 138 27.86 83.16 -14.77
N GLN A 139 26.92 82.81 -15.65
CA GLN A 139 26.99 81.63 -16.52
C GLN A 139 27.99 81.80 -17.68
N LEU A 140 28.51 83.02 -17.89
CA LEU A 140 29.53 83.32 -18.88
C LEU A 140 30.94 82.91 -18.41
N ALA A 141 31.11 82.58 -17.13
CA ALA A 141 32.38 82.08 -16.62
C ALA A 141 32.77 80.77 -17.33
N GLY A 142 34.06 80.62 -17.67
CA GLY A 142 34.54 79.46 -18.44
C GLY A 142 34.23 78.09 -17.82
N LEU A 143 34.11 78.00 -16.49
CA LEU A 143 33.70 76.78 -15.79
C LEU A 143 32.21 76.46 -15.99
N GLU A 144 31.34 77.46 -15.95
CA GLU A 144 29.89 77.28 -16.14
C GLU A 144 29.56 76.95 -17.60
N ARG A 145 30.29 77.55 -18.56
CA ARG A 145 30.21 77.17 -19.98
C ARG A 145 30.55 75.69 -20.18
N ARG A 146 31.69 75.23 -19.65
CA ARG A 146 32.08 73.82 -19.73
C ARG A 146 31.04 72.91 -19.09
N ARG A 147 30.46 73.31 -17.95
CA ARG A 147 29.40 72.55 -17.28
C ARG A 147 28.15 72.38 -18.14
N ILE A 148 27.73 73.42 -18.88
CA ILE A 148 26.59 73.36 -19.81
C ILE A 148 26.91 72.44 -20.99
N GLU A 149 28.11 72.54 -21.55
CA GLU A 149 28.57 71.68 -22.65
C GLU A 149 28.67 70.20 -22.22
N GLU A 150 29.20 69.93 -21.03
CA GLU A 150 29.26 68.59 -20.44
C GLU A 150 27.85 68.03 -20.13
N GLU A 151 26.96 68.85 -19.56
CA GLU A 151 25.57 68.46 -19.29
C GLU A 151 24.83 68.13 -20.60
N LEU A 152 25.04 68.93 -21.65
CA LEU A 152 24.48 68.69 -22.97
C LEU A 152 25.01 67.39 -23.56
N ALA A 153 26.33 67.15 -23.51
CA ALA A 153 26.93 65.92 -24.01
C ALA A 153 26.39 64.67 -23.29
N PHE A 154 26.29 64.73 -21.95
CA PHE A 154 25.72 63.66 -21.14
C PHE A 154 24.23 63.43 -21.44
N THR A 155 23.44 64.50 -21.57
CA THR A 155 22.01 64.40 -21.86
C THR A 155 21.77 63.82 -23.26
N LYS A 156 22.56 64.23 -24.26
CA LYS A 156 22.50 63.63 -25.61
C LYS A 156 22.86 62.15 -25.61
N ALA A 157 23.91 61.75 -24.88
CA ALA A 157 24.25 60.34 -24.72
C ALA A 157 23.10 59.55 -24.09
N THR A 158 22.48 60.11 -23.05
CA THR A 158 21.31 59.49 -22.38
C THR A 158 20.11 59.33 -23.32
N ILE A 159 19.83 60.33 -24.18
CA ILE A 159 18.76 60.25 -25.20
C ILE A 159 19.05 59.12 -26.20
N VAL A 160 20.29 59.00 -26.67
CA VAL A 160 20.71 57.93 -27.60
C VAL A 160 20.51 56.56 -26.94
N ASP A 161 20.92 56.39 -25.68
CA ASP A 161 20.75 55.14 -24.95
C ASP A 161 19.27 54.78 -24.73
N LEU A 162 18.44 55.76 -24.34
CA LEU A 162 17.00 55.56 -24.17
C LEU A 162 16.28 55.29 -25.50
N ALA A 163 16.69 55.96 -26.58
CA ALA A 163 16.16 55.70 -27.92
C ALA A 163 16.54 54.29 -28.40
N LYS A 164 17.76 53.84 -28.14
CA LYS A 164 18.22 52.47 -28.40
C LYS A 164 17.47 51.45 -27.54
N LEU A 165 17.15 51.79 -26.29
CA LEU A 165 16.33 50.92 -25.43
C LEU A 165 14.91 50.77 -26.00
N LEU A 166 14.31 51.85 -26.48
CA LEU A 166 12.94 51.88 -27.02
C LEU A 166 12.82 51.36 -28.46
N SER A 167 13.92 51.19 -29.19
CA SER A 167 13.89 50.82 -30.62
C SER A 167 13.37 49.41 -30.88
N THR A 168 13.67 48.45 -29.99
CA THR A 168 13.26 47.06 -30.14
C THR A 168 12.79 46.47 -28.81
N LYS A 169 11.69 45.72 -28.86
CA LYS A 169 11.14 44.99 -27.71
C LYS A 169 12.17 44.10 -26.99
N THR A 170 13.14 43.55 -27.73
CA THR A 170 14.23 42.73 -27.20
C THR A 170 15.14 43.49 -26.24
N ASN A 171 15.40 44.77 -26.49
CA ASN A 171 16.25 45.61 -25.64
C ASN A 171 15.59 45.87 -24.28
N ILE A 172 14.28 46.12 -24.29
CA ILE A 172 13.46 46.28 -23.08
C ILE A 172 13.47 44.98 -22.26
N LEU A 173 13.30 43.82 -22.90
CA LEU A 173 13.36 42.53 -22.23
C LEU A 173 14.74 42.25 -21.62
N ALA A 174 15.82 42.62 -22.30
CA ALA A 174 17.17 42.51 -21.77
C ALA A 174 17.37 43.38 -20.52
N LYS A 175 16.82 44.60 -20.52
CA LYS A 175 16.83 45.49 -19.34
C LYS A 175 16.00 44.92 -18.19
N ILE A 176 14.81 44.39 -18.46
CA ILE A 176 13.98 43.74 -17.43
C ILE A 176 14.72 42.55 -16.82
N LYS A 177 15.41 41.75 -17.64
CA LYS A 177 16.23 40.62 -17.17
C LYS A 177 17.33 41.09 -16.21
N SER A 178 18.07 42.15 -16.54
CA SER A 178 19.14 42.64 -15.65
C SER A 178 18.58 43.20 -14.33
N GLU A 179 17.44 43.89 -14.37
CA GLU A 179 16.75 44.35 -13.16
C GLU A 179 16.27 43.18 -12.27
N LEU A 180 15.69 42.13 -12.86
CA LEU A 180 15.25 40.94 -12.12
C LEU A 180 16.43 40.19 -11.50
N LEU A 181 17.58 40.14 -12.17
CA LEU A 181 18.80 39.55 -11.61
C LEU A 181 19.33 40.35 -10.43
N ALA A 182 19.35 41.69 -10.53
CA ALA A 182 19.73 42.56 -9.42
C ALA A 182 18.79 42.41 -8.22
N LEU A 183 17.48 42.26 -8.47
CA LEU A 183 16.50 41.99 -7.41
C LEU A 183 16.73 40.62 -6.75
N LYS A 184 17.07 39.60 -7.54
CA LYS A 184 17.42 38.27 -7.01
C LYS A 184 18.64 38.32 -6.10
N GLU A 185 19.67 39.08 -6.47
CA GLU A 185 20.87 39.25 -5.64
C GLU A 185 20.58 40.01 -4.34
N LYS A 186 19.75 41.06 -4.42
CA LYS A 186 19.42 41.90 -3.26
C LYS A 186 18.46 41.26 -2.27
N TYR A 187 17.48 40.47 -2.75
CA TYR A 187 16.36 39.95 -1.94
C TYR A 187 16.23 38.43 -1.93
N GLY A 188 17.16 37.69 -2.54
CA GLY A 188 17.13 36.23 -2.57
C GLY A 188 17.43 35.62 -1.20
N ASP A 189 16.70 34.56 -0.83
CA ASP A 189 16.96 33.76 0.35
C ASP A 189 17.10 32.26 0.02
N LYS A 190 17.65 31.50 0.96
CA LYS A 190 17.74 30.03 0.83
C LYS A 190 16.36 29.42 1.07
N ARG A 191 16.05 28.37 0.31
CA ARG A 191 14.82 27.59 0.48
C ARG A 191 14.72 27.08 1.93
N ARG A 192 13.58 27.34 2.58
CA ARG A 192 13.28 26.89 3.95
C ARG A 192 12.63 25.50 4.03
N THR A 193 11.91 25.11 2.97
CA THR A 193 11.18 23.84 2.89
C THR A 193 11.93 22.83 2.02
N GLU A 194 11.94 21.57 2.40
CA GLU A 194 12.42 20.47 1.55
C GLU A 194 11.26 19.83 0.78
N ILE A 195 11.47 19.49 -0.48
CA ILE A 195 10.48 18.73 -1.28
C ILE A 195 11.04 17.32 -1.42
N VAL A 196 10.33 16.36 -0.83
CA VAL A 196 10.66 14.94 -0.95
C VAL A 196 9.78 14.34 -2.04
N GLU A 197 10.38 13.70 -3.05
CA GLU A 197 9.65 13.12 -4.21
C GLU A 197 8.70 11.99 -3.83
N LYS A 198 8.88 11.39 -2.65
CA LYS A 198 8.01 10.35 -2.09
C LYS A 198 7.04 11.00 -1.11
N GLU A 199 5.76 10.62 -1.21
CA GLU A 199 4.80 10.92 -0.16
C GLU A 199 5.34 10.43 1.18
N VAL A 200 5.47 11.35 2.14
CA VAL A 200 5.82 11.00 3.53
C VAL A 200 4.65 10.19 4.08
N GLY A 201 4.81 8.86 4.17
CA GLY A 201 3.88 8.02 4.92
C GLY A 201 3.11 6.93 4.16
N GLU A 202 3.33 6.68 2.87
CA GLU A 202 2.94 5.38 2.29
C GLU A 202 3.95 4.29 2.72
N PHE A 203 4.00 4.02 4.03
CA PHE A 203 4.51 2.76 4.53
C PHE A 203 3.50 1.69 4.18
N LYS A 204 3.95 0.62 3.51
CA LYS A 204 3.07 -0.52 3.28
C LYS A 204 2.71 -1.11 4.65
N PRO A 205 1.50 -1.65 4.85
CA PRO A 205 1.16 -2.37 6.09
C PRO A 205 2.19 -3.46 6.47
N SER A 206 2.92 -3.99 5.48
CA SER A 206 4.05 -4.91 5.67
C SER A 206 5.19 -4.33 6.52
N ASP A 207 5.41 -3.03 6.52
CA ASP A 207 6.53 -2.40 7.25
C ASP A 207 6.25 -2.29 8.76
N VAL A 208 4.98 -2.43 9.17
CA VAL A 208 4.53 -2.38 10.58
C VAL A 208 4.48 -3.77 11.22
N ILE A 209 4.36 -4.82 10.42
CA ILE A 209 4.16 -6.20 10.89
C ILE A 209 5.47 -6.95 10.71
N PRO A 210 6.06 -7.56 11.76
CA PRO A 210 7.31 -8.29 11.63
C PRO A 210 7.13 -9.48 10.68
N ASN A 211 8.13 -9.74 9.84
CA ASN A 211 8.11 -10.92 8.98
C ASN A 211 8.46 -12.17 9.80
N GLN A 212 7.44 -12.91 10.26
CA GLN A 212 7.61 -14.10 11.10
C GLN A 212 6.91 -15.32 10.50
N GLN A 213 7.39 -16.51 10.85
CA GLN A 213 6.80 -17.76 10.38
C GLN A 213 5.49 -18.04 11.12
N GLU A 214 4.44 -18.25 10.35
CA GLU A 214 3.07 -18.50 10.81
C GLU A 214 2.57 -19.83 10.26
N ILE A 215 1.75 -20.50 11.06
CA ILE A 215 1.00 -21.68 10.66
C ILE A 215 -0.44 -21.26 10.42
N ILE A 216 -0.89 -21.43 9.18
CA ILE A 216 -2.27 -21.24 8.77
C ILE A 216 -2.97 -22.59 8.82
N THR A 217 -4.14 -22.62 9.45
CA THR A 217 -5.00 -23.81 9.46
C THR A 217 -6.35 -23.47 8.85
N ILE A 218 -6.83 -24.32 7.97
CA ILE A 218 -8.19 -24.28 7.43
C ILE A 218 -8.90 -25.56 7.89
N THR A 219 -10.08 -25.42 8.49
CA THR A 219 -10.88 -26.55 8.96
C THR A 219 -11.79 -27.12 7.87
N ASN A 220 -12.45 -28.24 8.13
CA ASN A 220 -13.38 -28.84 7.18
C ASN A 220 -14.58 -27.92 6.89
N ASP A 221 -15.03 -27.18 7.91
CA ASP A 221 -16.11 -26.19 7.80
C ASP A 221 -15.65 -24.85 7.20
N ASN A 222 -14.46 -24.81 6.58
CA ASN A 222 -13.84 -23.62 6.00
C ASN A 222 -13.66 -22.46 6.99
N TYR A 223 -13.30 -22.75 8.24
CA TYR A 223 -12.76 -21.73 9.14
C TYR A 223 -11.25 -21.63 8.98
N ILE A 224 -10.73 -20.40 8.92
CA ILE A 224 -9.31 -20.12 8.78
C ILE A 224 -8.81 -19.31 9.95
N LYS A 225 -7.58 -19.61 10.36
CA LYS A 225 -6.80 -18.85 11.34
C LYS A 225 -5.32 -18.94 11.05
N ARG A 226 -4.57 -17.95 11.52
CA ARG A 226 -3.11 -18.01 11.62
C ARG A 226 -2.66 -18.04 13.08
N VAL A 227 -1.59 -18.78 13.33
CA VAL A 227 -0.96 -18.94 14.64
C VAL A 227 0.56 -18.90 14.46
N PRO A 228 1.31 -18.10 15.23
CA PRO A 228 2.76 -18.05 15.09
C PRO A 228 3.40 -19.42 15.34
N ALA A 229 4.38 -19.81 14.53
CA ALA A 229 5.02 -21.12 14.63
C ALA A 229 5.69 -21.34 16.00
N ALA A 230 6.16 -20.27 16.65
CA ALA A 230 6.73 -20.32 17.99
C ALA A 230 5.76 -20.88 19.05
N VAL A 231 4.45 -20.63 18.90
CA VAL A 231 3.42 -21.18 19.80
C VAL A 231 3.37 -22.71 19.71
N TYR A 232 3.73 -23.29 18.55
CA TYR A 232 3.82 -24.73 18.37
C TYR A 232 5.13 -25.33 18.91
N GLN A 233 6.19 -24.55 19.11
CA GLN A 233 7.52 -25.04 19.51
C GLN A 233 7.72 -25.25 21.02
N SER A 234 6.70 -25.07 21.85
CA SER A 234 6.82 -25.28 23.30
C SER A 234 6.44 -26.71 23.73
N GLN A 235 7.42 -27.63 23.72
CA GLN A 235 7.61 -28.60 24.81
C GLN A 235 8.98 -29.30 24.75
N HIS A 236 9.67 -29.30 25.90
CA HIS A 236 10.80 -30.19 26.19
C HIS A 236 10.33 -31.64 26.30
N ARG A 237 11.24 -32.58 26.01
CA ARG A 237 11.05 -34.03 26.13
C ARG A 237 10.41 -34.38 27.49
N GLY A 238 9.24 -35.05 27.48
CA GLY A 238 8.60 -35.62 28.67
C GLY A 238 7.28 -34.99 29.15
N GLY A 239 6.75 -33.97 28.47
CA GLY A 239 5.45 -33.38 28.82
C GLY A 239 4.24 -34.23 28.39
N LYS A 240 3.19 -34.29 29.24
CA LYS A 240 1.84 -34.77 28.84
C LYS A 240 1.39 -33.95 27.62
N GLY A 241 1.10 -34.64 26.52
CA GLY A 241 0.75 -34.03 25.23
C GLY A 241 -0.31 -32.92 25.36
N ILE A 242 -0.02 -31.79 24.70
CA ILE A 242 -0.87 -30.60 24.73
C ILE A 242 -2.13 -30.88 23.92
N ILE A 243 -3.27 -30.98 24.62
CA ILE A 243 -4.61 -31.12 24.05
C ILE A 243 -4.86 -29.95 23.07
N GLY A 244 -4.82 -30.24 21.78
CA GLY A 244 -5.19 -29.30 20.72
C GLY A 244 -6.68 -29.44 20.41
N LEU A 245 -7.41 -28.32 20.48
CA LEU A 245 -8.87 -28.22 20.29
C LEU A 245 -9.68 -29.13 21.22
N THR A 246 -10.12 -28.57 22.35
CA THR A 246 -11.34 -29.03 23.02
C THR A 246 -12.52 -28.64 22.14
N THR A 247 -12.91 -29.50 21.20
CA THR A 247 -14.19 -29.34 20.53
C THR A 247 -15.10 -30.50 20.91
N LYS A 248 -16.18 -30.15 21.62
CA LYS A 248 -17.43 -30.93 21.67
C LYS A 248 -18.17 -30.89 20.31
N GLU A 249 -17.52 -30.42 19.24
CA GLU A 249 -18.07 -30.20 17.91
C GLU A 249 -17.07 -30.72 16.85
N GLU A 250 -17.59 -31.38 15.83
CA GLU A 250 -16.92 -32.36 14.96
C GLU A 250 -15.91 -31.78 13.93
N ASP A 251 -15.50 -30.53 14.07
CA ASP A 251 -14.67 -29.83 13.07
C ASP A 251 -13.17 -30.12 13.27
N TYR A 252 -12.51 -30.59 12.20
CA TYR A 252 -11.10 -30.96 12.18
C TYR A 252 -10.30 -30.12 11.17
N VAL A 253 -8.99 -30.03 11.37
CA VAL A 253 -8.10 -29.30 10.46
C VAL A 253 -7.97 -30.05 9.14
N LYS A 254 -8.42 -29.43 8.04
CA LYS A 254 -8.35 -29.96 6.67
C LYS A 254 -7.01 -29.61 6.00
N LEU A 255 -6.56 -28.37 6.13
CA LEU A 255 -5.31 -27.87 5.53
C LEU A 255 -4.43 -27.21 6.60
N LEU A 256 -3.13 -27.49 6.56
CA LEU A 256 -2.12 -26.86 7.41
C LEU A 256 -0.98 -26.37 6.52
N ILE A 257 -0.74 -25.06 6.55
CA ILE A 257 0.21 -24.37 5.67
C ILE A 257 1.18 -23.60 6.55
N SER A 258 2.48 -23.73 6.29
CA SER A 258 3.52 -22.93 6.94
C SER A 258 4.03 -21.90 5.94
N THR A 259 3.97 -20.62 6.29
CA THR A 259 4.52 -19.54 5.46
C THR A 259 4.84 -18.32 6.34
N PHE A 260 5.33 -17.24 5.74
CA PHE A 260 5.67 -16.01 6.45
C PHE A 260 4.53 -15.00 6.41
N THR A 261 4.44 -14.12 7.40
CA THR A 261 3.41 -13.06 7.50
C THR A 261 3.34 -12.14 6.28
N HIS A 262 4.48 -11.85 5.63
CA HIS A 262 4.51 -10.99 4.44
C HIS A 262 4.17 -11.72 3.14
N ASN A 263 4.13 -13.05 3.17
CA ASN A 263 3.80 -13.83 2.00
C ASN A 263 2.30 -13.72 1.68
N ARG A 264 1.96 -14.09 0.45
CA ARG A 264 0.57 -14.23 0.03
C ARG A 264 0.14 -15.67 0.24
N ILE A 265 -1.16 -15.86 0.38
CA ILE A 265 -1.79 -17.17 0.34
C ILE A 265 -2.79 -17.20 -0.81
N LEU A 266 -2.70 -18.24 -1.63
CA LEU A 266 -3.58 -18.46 -2.78
C LEU A 266 -4.63 -19.47 -2.38
N PHE A 267 -5.90 -19.14 -2.57
CA PHE A 267 -7.04 -20.00 -2.27
C PHE A 267 -7.67 -20.47 -3.58
N PHE A 268 -7.61 -21.78 -3.82
CA PHE A 268 -8.23 -22.41 -4.98
C PHE A 268 -9.60 -22.96 -4.59
N THR A 269 -10.57 -22.77 -5.48
CA THR A 269 -11.96 -23.13 -5.25
C THR A 269 -12.39 -24.32 -6.11
N ASP A 270 -13.44 -24.99 -5.68
CA ASP A 270 -14.09 -26.09 -6.41
C ASP A 270 -14.58 -25.68 -7.81
N LYS A 271 -14.99 -24.41 -7.99
CA LYS A 271 -15.35 -23.81 -9.29
C LYS A 271 -14.15 -23.44 -10.18
N GLY A 272 -12.93 -23.76 -9.77
CA GLY A 272 -11.73 -23.54 -10.58
C GLY A 272 -11.23 -22.09 -10.61
N ARG A 273 -11.63 -21.27 -9.63
CA ARG A 273 -11.14 -19.90 -9.42
C ARG A 273 -10.09 -19.87 -8.33
N VAL A 274 -9.24 -18.84 -8.37
CA VAL A 274 -8.24 -18.57 -7.35
C VAL A 274 -8.34 -17.13 -6.84
N PHE A 275 -8.19 -16.99 -5.53
CA PHE A 275 -8.19 -15.73 -4.80
C PHE A 275 -6.88 -15.58 -4.04
N GLU A 276 -6.54 -14.34 -3.69
CA GLU A 276 -5.37 -14.03 -2.87
C GLU A 276 -5.78 -13.34 -1.58
N SER A 277 -5.02 -13.58 -0.53
CA SER A 277 -4.96 -12.72 0.66
C SER A 277 -3.51 -12.60 1.10
N LEU A 278 -3.18 -11.50 1.78
CA LEU A 278 -1.92 -11.44 2.53
C LEU A 278 -2.08 -12.28 3.79
N VAL A 279 -1.00 -12.95 4.21
CA VAL A 279 -1.05 -13.83 5.39
C VAL A 279 -1.34 -13.02 6.65
N PHE A 280 -0.80 -11.80 6.76
CA PHE A 280 -1.06 -10.94 7.91
C PHE A 280 -2.53 -10.50 8.05
N ASP A 281 -3.29 -10.44 6.94
CA ASP A 281 -4.72 -10.10 6.94
C ASP A 281 -5.59 -11.25 7.48
N LEU A 282 -5.05 -12.47 7.55
CA LEU A 282 -5.76 -13.59 8.15
C LEU A 282 -5.96 -13.38 9.65
N PRO A 283 -7.08 -13.86 10.22
CA PRO A 283 -7.38 -13.69 11.63
C PRO A 283 -6.34 -14.40 12.49
N ALA A 284 -5.61 -13.62 13.29
CA ALA A 284 -4.74 -14.13 14.33
C ALA A 284 -5.60 -14.65 15.49
N ALA A 285 -5.50 -15.95 15.78
CA ALA A 285 -6.31 -16.57 16.82
C ALA A 285 -5.48 -17.52 17.69
N SER A 286 -6.02 -17.89 18.86
CA SER A 286 -5.38 -18.93 19.67
C SER A 286 -5.45 -20.28 18.97
N ARG A 287 -4.54 -21.20 19.31
CA ARG A 287 -4.54 -22.57 18.78
C ARG A 287 -5.89 -23.29 19.02
N GLN A 288 -6.59 -22.97 20.10
CA GLN A 288 -7.87 -23.58 20.48
C GLN A 288 -9.09 -22.96 19.77
N SER A 289 -9.00 -21.73 19.26
CA SER A 289 -10.09 -21.05 18.55
C SER A 289 -10.37 -21.69 17.20
N LYS A 290 -11.62 -21.67 16.71
CA LYS A 290 -11.95 -22.11 15.34
C LYS A 290 -11.43 -21.14 14.28
N GLY A 291 -11.27 -19.86 14.60
CA GLY A 291 -10.93 -18.82 13.62
C GLY A 291 -12.17 -18.16 13.03
N GLN A 292 -12.06 -17.65 11.80
CA GLN A 292 -13.16 -16.99 11.08
C GLN A 292 -13.51 -17.77 9.82
N ALA A 293 -14.78 -17.78 9.41
CA ALA A 293 -15.18 -18.41 8.16
C ALA A 293 -14.51 -17.73 6.94
N VAL A 294 -13.98 -18.53 6.01
CA VAL A 294 -13.25 -18.05 4.82
C VAL A 294 -14.12 -17.15 3.93
N VAL A 295 -15.43 -17.38 3.88
CA VAL A 295 -16.40 -16.55 3.14
C VAL A 295 -16.44 -15.09 3.59
N ASN A 296 -15.99 -14.80 4.82
CA ASN A 296 -15.92 -13.42 5.32
C ASN A 296 -14.64 -12.68 4.87
N LEU A 297 -13.64 -13.42 4.40
CA LEU A 297 -12.35 -12.88 3.97
C LEU A 297 -12.26 -12.75 2.45
N LEU A 298 -12.89 -13.68 1.73
CA LEU A 298 -12.83 -13.77 0.28
C LEU A 298 -14.23 -13.58 -0.34
N PRO A 299 -14.36 -12.83 -1.45
CA PRO A 299 -15.64 -12.65 -2.13
C PRO A 299 -16.01 -13.90 -2.95
N LEU A 300 -16.35 -14.98 -2.24
CA LEU A 300 -16.81 -16.25 -2.80
C LEU A 300 -18.30 -16.19 -3.16
N SER A 301 -18.71 -16.94 -4.18
CA SER A 301 -20.15 -17.16 -4.42
C SER A 301 -20.74 -18.13 -3.39
N SER A 302 -22.06 -18.09 -3.17
CA SER A 302 -22.74 -18.83 -2.08
C SER A 302 -22.53 -20.35 -2.09
N GLU A 303 -22.15 -20.93 -3.24
CA GLU A 303 -21.92 -22.36 -3.42
C GLU A 303 -20.44 -22.73 -3.61
N GLU A 304 -19.54 -21.75 -3.62
CA GLU A 304 -18.13 -21.93 -3.94
C GLU A 304 -17.31 -22.22 -2.68
N LYS A 305 -16.55 -23.32 -2.70
CA LYS A 305 -15.79 -23.80 -1.55
C LYS A 305 -14.29 -23.81 -1.85
N VAL A 306 -13.48 -23.52 -0.83
CA VAL A 306 -12.03 -23.63 -0.94
C VAL A 306 -11.60 -25.10 -0.87
N THR A 307 -10.90 -25.55 -1.90
CA THR A 307 -10.42 -26.93 -2.03
C THR A 307 -8.95 -27.06 -1.66
N ALA A 308 -8.12 -26.08 -2.02
CA ALA A 308 -6.71 -26.03 -1.67
C ALA A 308 -6.27 -24.60 -1.32
N ALA A 309 -5.23 -24.49 -0.50
CA ALA A 309 -4.59 -23.23 -0.21
C ALA A 309 -3.06 -23.38 -0.18
N ILE A 310 -2.35 -22.49 -0.85
CA ILE A 310 -0.90 -22.58 -1.06
C ILE A 310 -0.25 -21.25 -0.66
N GLY A 311 0.83 -21.32 0.12
CA GLY A 311 1.66 -20.14 0.40
C GLY A 311 2.42 -19.72 -0.86
N PHE A 312 2.36 -18.44 -1.21
CA PHE A 312 2.96 -17.89 -2.42
C PHE A 312 3.92 -16.77 -2.07
N ASP A 313 5.20 -17.00 -2.34
CA ASP A 313 6.22 -15.95 -2.32
C ASP A 313 6.48 -15.47 -3.76
N PRO A 314 6.20 -14.19 -4.10
CA PRO A 314 6.49 -13.65 -5.41
C PRO A 314 7.97 -13.68 -5.83
N LYS A 315 8.91 -13.78 -4.88
CA LYS A 315 10.35 -13.85 -5.20
C LYS A 315 10.82 -15.27 -5.46
N GLU A 316 10.33 -16.22 -4.66
CA GLU A 316 10.74 -17.63 -4.71
C GLU A 316 9.78 -18.46 -5.58
N THR A 317 8.51 -18.55 -5.20
CA THR A 317 7.50 -19.36 -5.89
C THR A 317 7.23 -18.92 -7.33
N ALA A 318 7.34 -17.62 -7.65
CA ALA A 318 7.07 -17.15 -9.01
C ALA A 318 8.15 -17.57 -10.02
N GLN A 319 9.35 -17.90 -9.56
CA GLN A 319 10.49 -18.28 -10.40
C GLN A 319 10.66 -19.80 -10.36
N ASN A 320 10.43 -20.47 -11.49
CA ASN A 320 10.67 -21.90 -11.70
C ASN A 320 9.70 -22.90 -11.04
N HIS A 321 8.62 -22.47 -10.36
CA HIS A 321 7.59 -23.39 -9.87
C HIS A 321 6.33 -23.41 -10.75
N TYR A 322 5.58 -24.49 -10.64
CA TYR A 322 4.29 -24.70 -11.30
C TYR A 322 3.24 -25.07 -10.26
N PHE A 323 1.98 -24.76 -10.56
CA PHE A 323 0.86 -25.39 -9.88
C PHE A 323 0.30 -26.49 -10.76
N PHE A 324 0.16 -27.66 -10.15
CA PHE A 324 -0.46 -28.82 -10.77
C PHE A 324 -1.86 -28.98 -10.19
N LEU A 325 -2.86 -28.88 -11.06
CA LEU A 325 -4.27 -28.92 -10.73
C LEU A 325 -4.84 -30.26 -11.17
N ALA A 326 -5.66 -30.89 -10.34
CA ALA A 326 -6.45 -32.05 -10.72
C ALA A 326 -7.91 -31.91 -10.30
N THR A 327 -8.76 -32.32 -11.23
CA THR A 327 -10.20 -32.32 -11.09
C THR A 327 -10.72 -33.66 -10.58
N LYS A 328 -11.97 -33.68 -10.13
CA LYS A 328 -12.69 -34.88 -9.74
C LYS A 328 -12.79 -35.90 -10.88
N ASN A 329 -12.98 -35.44 -12.12
CA ASN A 329 -13.12 -36.32 -13.30
C ASN A 329 -11.79 -36.73 -13.94
N GLY A 330 -10.65 -36.46 -13.29
CA GLY A 330 -9.34 -36.93 -13.77
C GLY A 330 -8.68 -36.05 -14.83
N SER A 331 -9.24 -34.89 -15.13
CA SER A 331 -8.56 -33.85 -15.91
C SER A 331 -7.49 -33.19 -15.04
N VAL A 332 -6.29 -33.01 -15.59
CA VAL A 332 -5.15 -32.39 -14.93
C VAL A 332 -4.62 -31.21 -15.72
N LYS A 333 -4.00 -30.25 -15.04
CA LYS A 333 -3.39 -29.11 -15.68
C LYS A 333 -2.15 -28.63 -14.93
N ARG A 334 -1.10 -28.34 -15.68
CA ARG A 334 0.09 -27.65 -15.17
C ARG A 334 0.07 -26.19 -15.62
N VAL A 335 0.22 -25.26 -14.67
CA VAL A 335 0.26 -23.81 -14.91
C VAL A 335 1.48 -23.22 -14.23
N ALA A 336 2.24 -22.37 -14.92
CA ALA A 336 3.36 -21.68 -14.29
C ALA A 336 2.88 -20.79 -13.12
N ALA A 337 3.54 -20.88 -11.97
CA ALA A 337 3.17 -20.13 -10.76
C ALA A 337 3.18 -18.60 -10.98
N ASN A 338 4.07 -18.10 -11.86
CA ASN A 338 4.10 -16.70 -12.28
C ASN A 338 2.76 -16.19 -12.88
N SER A 339 1.92 -17.09 -13.41
CA SER A 339 0.58 -16.75 -13.93
C SER A 339 -0.36 -16.22 -12.83
N PHE A 340 -0.01 -16.42 -11.56
CA PHE A 340 -0.75 -16.00 -10.37
C PHE A 340 -0.06 -14.85 -9.61
N SER A 341 0.95 -14.22 -10.23
CA SER A 341 1.67 -13.07 -9.64
C SER A 341 0.77 -11.87 -9.35
N LYS A 342 -0.29 -11.65 -10.13
CA LYS A 342 -1.26 -10.56 -9.95
C LYS A 342 -2.69 -11.10 -9.99
N ILE A 343 -3.36 -11.15 -8.83
CA ILE A 343 -4.76 -11.56 -8.70
C ILE A 343 -5.58 -10.33 -8.30
N ARG A 344 -6.77 -10.17 -8.90
CA ARG A 344 -7.70 -9.10 -8.53
C ARG A 344 -8.47 -9.53 -7.28
N LYS A 345 -9.02 -8.59 -6.51
CA LYS A 345 -9.87 -8.91 -5.34
C LYS A 345 -11.05 -9.84 -5.68
N SER A 346 -11.60 -9.71 -6.89
CA SER A 346 -12.66 -10.59 -7.41
C SER A 346 -12.21 -12.02 -7.73
N GLY A 347 -10.94 -12.37 -7.52
CA GLY A 347 -10.33 -13.60 -7.98
C GLY A 347 -10.13 -13.63 -9.50
N ILE A 348 -9.47 -14.69 -9.95
CA ILE A 348 -9.22 -14.99 -11.37
C ILE A 348 -9.50 -16.47 -11.65
N ILE A 349 -9.67 -16.84 -12.91
CA ILE A 349 -9.78 -18.24 -13.31
C ILE A 349 -8.42 -18.93 -13.13
N ALA A 350 -8.44 -20.10 -12.50
CA ALA A 350 -7.29 -21.00 -12.39
C ALA A 350 -7.41 -22.20 -13.35
N ILE A 351 -8.61 -22.70 -13.62
CA ILE A 351 -8.95 -23.75 -14.59
C ILE A 351 -10.39 -23.61 -15.07
N THR A 352 -10.63 -23.90 -16.35
CA THR A 352 -12.00 -23.99 -16.89
C THR A 352 -12.49 -25.41 -16.71
N LEU A 353 -13.58 -25.57 -15.96
CA LEU A 353 -14.16 -26.88 -15.65
C LEU A 353 -15.25 -27.26 -16.66
N GLN A 354 -15.40 -28.56 -16.89
CA GLN A 354 -16.53 -29.10 -17.63
C GLN A 354 -17.77 -29.17 -16.73
N THR A 355 -18.95 -29.25 -17.33
CA THR A 355 -20.21 -29.36 -16.59
C THR A 355 -20.20 -30.58 -15.66
N GLY A 356 -20.43 -30.36 -14.36
CA GLY A 356 -20.43 -31.41 -13.34
C GLY A 356 -19.05 -31.82 -12.83
N ASP A 357 -17.97 -31.16 -13.27
CA ASP A 357 -16.62 -31.37 -12.74
C ASP A 357 -16.26 -30.34 -11.66
N SER A 358 -15.30 -30.67 -10.80
CA SER A 358 -14.83 -29.80 -9.70
C SER A 358 -13.32 -29.87 -9.51
N LEU A 359 -12.69 -28.73 -9.21
CA LEU A 359 -11.28 -28.67 -8.88
C LEU A 359 -11.06 -29.07 -7.42
N ASN A 360 -10.53 -30.27 -7.18
CA ASN A 360 -10.39 -30.80 -5.83
C ASN A 360 -8.96 -30.75 -5.29
N PHE A 361 -7.96 -30.80 -6.17
CA PHE A 361 -6.56 -30.93 -5.76
C PHE A 361 -5.69 -29.92 -6.49
N VAL A 362 -4.86 -29.21 -5.73
CA VAL A 362 -3.85 -28.30 -6.25
C VAL A 362 -2.59 -28.45 -5.41
N GLU A 363 -1.49 -28.74 -6.08
CA GLU A 363 -0.18 -28.89 -5.45
C GLU A 363 0.87 -28.07 -6.21
N GLU A 364 1.94 -27.72 -5.50
CA GLU A 364 3.10 -27.00 -6.06
C GLU A 364 4.16 -27.99 -6.54
N THR A 365 4.72 -27.77 -7.73
CA THR A 365 5.73 -28.62 -8.36
C THR A 365 6.91 -27.82 -8.92
N LYS A 366 8.07 -28.45 -9.07
CA LYS A 366 9.35 -27.81 -9.47
C LYS A 366 9.83 -28.12 -10.89
N GLY A 367 9.06 -28.83 -11.69
CA GLY A 367 9.39 -29.21 -13.06
C GLY A 367 10.02 -30.61 -13.21
N GLU A 368 10.50 -31.23 -12.13
CA GLU A 368 11.07 -32.60 -12.13
C GLU A 368 10.26 -33.61 -11.31
N ASP A 369 9.11 -33.21 -10.78
CA ASP A 369 8.34 -34.01 -9.84
C ASP A 369 7.46 -35.06 -10.57
N GLN A 370 7.01 -36.05 -9.80
CA GLN A 370 6.09 -37.07 -10.28
C GLN A 370 4.71 -36.87 -9.66
N ILE A 371 3.68 -37.04 -10.48
CA ILE A 371 2.29 -36.93 -10.05
C ILE A 371 1.75 -38.32 -9.77
N PHE A 372 1.14 -38.47 -8.61
CA PHE A 372 0.48 -39.69 -8.17
C PHE A 372 -0.99 -39.41 -7.96
N MET A 373 -1.87 -40.11 -8.67
CA MET A 373 -3.32 -39.94 -8.52
C MET A 373 -3.96 -41.26 -8.13
N VAL A 374 -4.97 -41.21 -7.27
CA VAL A 374 -5.74 -42.38 -6.83
C VAL A 374 -7.23 -42.15 -7.04
N THR A 375 -7.90 -43.20 -7.48
CA THR A 375 -9.34 -43.23 -7.77
C THR A 375 -10.12 -43.93 -6.67
N ARG A 376 -11.41 -43.64 -6.59
CA ARG A 376 -12.34 -44.22 -5.62
C ARG A 376 -12.46 -45.74 -5.76
N LYS A 377 -12.39 -46.30 -6.97
CA LYS A 377 -12.36 -47.76 -7.21
C LYS A 377 -10.96 -48.38 -7.07
N GLY A 378 -9.99 -47.63 -6.52
CA GLY A 378 -8.69 -48.16 -6.11
C GLY A 378 -7.71 -48.39 -7.25
N GLN A 379 -7.82 -47.67 -8.37
CA GLN A 379 -6.73 -47.52 -9.34
C GLN A 379 -5.82 -46.36 -8.95
N ALA A 380 -4.52 -46.47 -9.24
CA ALA A 380 -3.57 -45.39 -9.09
C ALA A 380 -2.65 -45.27 -10.29
N ILE A 381 -2.35 -44.06 -10.72
CA ILE A 381 -1.40 -43.77 -11.80
C ILE A 381 -0.24 -42.94 -11.26
N ARG A 382 0.97 -43.22 -11.75
CA ARG A 382 2.18 -42.45 -11.48
C ARG A 382 2.80 -42.04 -12.80
N PHE A 383 2.94 -40.74 -13.04
CA PHE A 383 3.54 -40.20 -14.28
C PHE A 383 4.40 -38.97 -13.97
N ALA A 384 5.30 -38.61 -14.88
CA ALA A 384 6.14 -37.43 -14.72
C ALA A 384 5.33 -36.16 -15.01
N GLU A 385 5.50 -35.09 -14.23
CA GLU A 385 4.72 -33.86 -14.44
C GLU A 385 4.93 -33.25 -15.84
N ASN A 386 6.10 -33.49 -16.45
CA ASN A 386 6.45 -33.00 -17.78
C ASN A 386 5.64 -33.63 -18.92
N ASP A 387 4.97 -34.77 -18.67
CA ASP A 387 4.01 -35.35 -19.61
C ASP A 387 2.77 -34.46 -19.81
N VAL A 388 2.57 -33.49 -18.91
CA VAL A 388 1.61 -32.39 -19.05
C VAL A 388 2.37 -31.11 -19.38
N ARG A 389 2.21 -30.59 -20.60
CA ARG A 389 2.78 -29.28 -20.96
C ARG A 389 2.23 -28.16 -20.07
N SER A 390 3.04 -27.13 -19.83
CA SER A 390 2.55 -25.92 -19.16
C SER A 390 1.49 -25.23 -20.04
N MET A 391 0.39 -24.81 -19.42
CA MET A 391 -0.77 -24.21 -20.07
C MET A 391 -1.16 -22.89 -19.40
N GLY A 392 -1.95 -22.08 -20.13
CA GLY A 392 -2.54 -20.87 -19.58
C GLY A 392 -3.66 -21.14 -18.55
N ARG A 393 -4.01 -20.10 -17.80
CA ARG A 393 -5.04 -20.14 -16.77
C ARG A 393 -6.43 -20.56 -17.27
N SER A 394 -6.84 -20.11 -18.45
CA SER A 394 -8.15 -20.41 -19.04
C SER A 394 -8.26 -21.81 -19.69
N ALA A 395 -7.16 -22.55 -19.80
CA ALA A 395 -7.21 -23.89 -20.38
C ALA A 395 -7.95 -24.88 -19.46
N ALA A 396 -8.66 -25.82 -20.05
CA ALA A 396 -9.38 -26.89 -19.34
C ALA A 396 -8.45 -28.01 -18.82
N GLY A 397 -7.23 -28.11 -19.37
CA GLY A 397 -6.28 -29.17 -19.03
C GLY A 397 -6.30 -30.33 -20.01
N VAL A 398 -5.69 -31.44 -19.59
CA VAL A 398 -5.59 -32.69 -20.35
C VAL A 398 -5.94 -33.87 -19.45
N ARG A 399 -6.26 -35.04 -20.00
CA ARG A 399 -6.54 -36.23 -19.19
C ARG A 399 -5.27 -36.68 -18.44
N GLY A 400 -5.39 -36.85 -17.12
CA GLY A 400 -4.34 -37.33 -16.23
C GLY A 400 -4.49 -38.82 -15.89
N ILE A 401 -5.71 -39.27 -15.62
CA ILE A 401 -6.07 -40.67 -15.42
C ILE A 401 -7.34 -41.00 -16.22
N GLU A 402 -7.41 -42.19 -16.79
CA GLU A 402 -8.63 -42.70 -17.39
C GLU A 402 -9.51 -43.35 -16.32
N LEU A 403 -10.68 -42.75 -16.11
CA LEU A 403 -11.67 -43.23 -15.15
C LEU A 403 -12.61 -44.21 -15.82
N ARG A 404 -12.94 -45.28 -15.09
CA ARG A 404 -14.06 -46.17 -15.47
C ARG A 404 -15.38 -45.50 -15.11
N GLU A 405 -16.47 -45.99 -15.70
CA GLU A 405 -17.81 -45.48 -15.40
C GLU A 405 -18.11 -45.48 -13.90
N GLY A 406 -18.56 -44.33 -13.38
CA GLY A 406 -18.84 -44.12 -11.95
C GLY A 406 -17.62 -44.15 -11.03
N ASP A 407 -16.40 -43.98 -11.57
CA ASP A 407 -15.18 -43.75 -10.79
C ASP A 407 -14.85 -42.26 -10.71
N GLU A 408 -14.08 -41.86 -9.70
CA GLU A 408 -13.70 -40.46 -9.47
C GLU A 408 -12.31 -40.40 -8.82
N VAL A 409 -11.60 -39.29 -9.01
CA VAL A 409 -10.31 -39.05 -8.36
C VAL A 409 -10.54 -38.60 -6.92
N ILE A 410 -9.88 -39.27 -5.97
CA ILE A 410 -9.98 -39.01 -4.53
C ILE A 410 -8.71 -38.40 -3.94
N SER A 411 -7.57 -38.56 -4.61
CA SER A 411 -6.32 -37.94 -4.20
C SER A 411 -5.42 -37.65 -5.40
N MET A 412 -4.67 -36.57 -5.27
CA MET A 412 -3.51 -36.26 -6.10
C MET A 412 -2.40 -35.83 -5.15
N ASP A 413 -1.24 -36.45 -5.28
CA ASP A 413 -0.06 -36.20 -4.48
C ASP A 413 1.14 -35.93 -5.41
N VAL A 414 2.05 -35.05 -4.98
CA VAL A 414 3.31 -34.78 -5.66
C VAL A 414 4.43 -35.53 -4.97
N ILE A 415 5.17 -36.32 -5.74
CA ILE A 415 6.34 -37.05 -5.25
C ILE A 415 7.59 -36.34 -5.74
N VAL A 416 8.31 -35.74 -4.79
CA VAL A 416 9.62 -35.16 -5.05
C VAL A 416 10.62 -36.27 -5.32
N LYS A 417 11.41 -36.12 -6.39
CA LYS A 417 12.34 -37.12 -6.93
C LYS A 417 13.21 -37.80 -5.86
N ASP A 418 13.80 -37.02 -4.95
CA ASP A 418 14.71 -37.52 -3.91
C ASP A 418 14.02 -38.32 -2.80
N LYS A 419 12.71 -38.12 -2.62
CA LYS A 419 11.93 -38.77 -1.56
C LYS A 419 11.15 -40.00 -2.04
N LEU A 420 11.28 -40.34 -3.32
CA LEU A 420 10.53 -41.42 -3.95
C LEU A 420 10.73 -42.78 -3.23
N ALA A 421 11.95 -43.08 -2.79
CA ALA A 421 12.29 -44.34 -2.14
C ALA A 421 11.66 -44.49 -0.73
N GLU A 422 11.40 -43.37 -0.07
CA GLU A 422 10.86 -43.29 1.30
C GLU A 422 9.33 -43.07 1.33
N SER A 423 8.71 -42.98 0.15
CA SER A 423 7.30 -42.66 0.00
C SER A 423 6.44 -43.93 0.02
N ASP A 424 5.44 -43.94 0.90
CA ASP A 424 4.39 -44.97 0.97
C ASP A 424 3.03 -44.35 0.64
N LEU A 425 2.26 -45.03 -0.21
CA LEU A 425 0.85 -44.74 -0.39
C LEU A 425 0.06 -45.35 0.77
N LEU A 426 -0.61 -44.50 1.56
CA LEU A 426 -1.60 -44.91 2.54
C LEU A 426 -2.98 -44.95 1.87
N VAL A 427 -3.72 -46.04 2.07
CA VAL A 427 -5.09 -46.19 1.57
C VAL A 427 -6.02 -46.62 2.70
N ALA A 428 -7.14 -45.92 2.86
CA ALA A 428 -8.24 -46.25 3.77
C ALA A 428 -9.54 -46.48 2.98
N LEU A 429 -10.26 -47.55 3.32
CA LEU A 429 -11.43 -48.05 2.63
C LEU A 429 -12.70 -47.92 3.49
N GLU A 430 -13.86 -47.85 2.84
CA GLU A 430 -15.17 -47.57 3.47
C GLU A 430 -15.52 -48.54 4.62
N ASN A 431 -15.14 -49.82 4.54
CA ASN A 431 -15.45 -50.80 5.60
C ASN A 431 -14.35 -50.92 6.67
N GLY A 432 -13.55 -49.88 6.87
CA GLY A 432 -12.53 -49.83 7.93
C GLY A 432 -11.29 -50.66 7.64
N PHE A 433 -11.04 -51.00 6.37
CA PHE A 433 -9.80 -51.64 5.92
C PHE A 433 -8.80 -50.60 5.43
N GLY A 434 -7.52 -50.92 5.47
CA GLY A 434 -6.50 -50.09 4.87
C GLY A 434 -5.12 -50.70 4.92
N LYS A 435 -4.17 -50.02 4.27
CA LYS A 435 -2.79 -50.48 4.14
C LYS A 435 -1.86 -49.36 3.71
N LYS A 436 -0.56 -49.61 3.88
CA LYS A 436 0.50 -48.86 3.20
C LYS A 436 1.09 -49.69 2.08
N THR A 437 1.49 -49.06 0.99
CA THR A 437 2.20 -49.72 -0.10
C THR A 437 3.28 -48.78 -0.63
N LYS A 438 4.50 -49.29 -0.84
CA LYS A 438 5.57 -48.46 -1.41
C LYS A 438 5.14 -47.85 -2.74
N VAL A 439 5.34 -46.55 -2.89
CA VAL A 439 5.07 -45.84 -4.15
C VAL A 439 5.86 -46.44 -5.31
N LEU A 440 7.08 -46.92 -5.05
CA LEU A 440 7.92 -47.63 -6.02
C LEU A 440 7.28 -48.90 -6.61
N SER A 441 6.32 -49.52 -5.92
CA SER A 441 5.61 -50.67 -6.49
C SER A 441 4.73 -50.27 -7.68
N PHE A 442 4.38 -48.99 -7.82
CA PHE A 442 3.60 -48.47 -8.94
C PHE A 442 4.55 -48.00 -10.03
N ASN A 443 4.64 -48.73 -11.13
CA ASN A 443 5.54 -48.39 -12.24
C ASN A 443 5.20 -46.99 -12.80
N LEU A 444 6.22 -46.29 -13.28
CA LEU A 444 6.04 -45.02 -13.99
C LEU A 444 5.33 -45.31 -15.33
N GLN A 445 4.26 -44.57 -15.60
CA GLN A 445 3.45 -44.68 -16.81
C GLN A 445 3.34 -43.31 -17.50
N ARG A 446 2.77 -43.29 -18.72
CA ARG A 446 2.29 -42.06 -19.34
C ARG A 446 0.95 -41.65 -18.73
N ARG A 447 0.67 -40.34 -18.72
CA ARG A 447 -0.62 -39.79 -18.30
C ARG A 447 -1.76 -40.35 -19.15
N GLY A 448 -2.96 -40.32 -18.59
CA GLY A 448 -4.19 -40.73 -19.26
C GLY A 448 -4.37 -42.25 -19.37
N GLY A 449 -3.50 -43.05 -18.75
CA GLY A 449 -3.74 -44.48 -18.58
C GLY A 449 -4.76 -44.78 -17.47
N ILE A 450 -5.26 -46.01 -17.44
CA ILE A 450 -6.18 -46.51 -16.39
C ILE A 450 -5.47 -46.64 -15.03
N GLY A 451 -4.14 -46.75 -15.03
CA GLY A 451 -3.34 -46.95 -13.83
C GLY A 451 -3.25 -48.41 -13.39
N LEU A 452 -2.70 -48.61 -12.19
CA LEU A 452 -2.45 -49.90 -11.56
C LEU A 452 -3.29 -50.00 -10.28
N ARG A 453 -3.78 -51.20 -9.98
CA ARG A 453 -4.63 -51.43 -8.80
C ARG A 453 -3.86 -51.12 -7.50
N ALA A 454 -4.26 -50.07 -6.79
CA ALA A 454 -3.75 -49.65 -5.49
C ALA A 454 -4.40 -50.39 -4.32
N ALA A 455 -5.67 -50.77 -4.46
CA ALA A 455 -6.39 -51.58 -3.47
C ALA A 455 -7.41 -52.48 -4.17
N LYS A 456 -7.64 -53.69 -3.62
CA LYS A 456 -8.71 -54.57 -4.09
C LYS A 456 -10.02 -54.18 -3.40
N THR A 457 -10.83 -53.37 -4.07
CA THR A 457 -12.19 -53.00 -3.64
C THR A 457 -13.14 -54.18 -3.89
N THR A 458 -13.74 -54.71 -2.83
CA THR A 458 -14.77 -55.75 -2.85
C THR A 458 -15.92 -55.32 -1.95
N VAL A 459 -17.04 -56.04 -1.97
CA VAL A 459 -18.16 -55.79 -1.03
C VAL A 459 -17.69 -55.81 0.43
N LYS A 460 -16.66 -56.60 0.75
CA LYS A 460 -16.07 -56.68 2.10
C LYS A 460 -15.25 -55.45 2.48
N THR A 461 -14.51 -54.86 1.55
CA THR A 461 -13.62 -53.72 1.84
C THR A 461 -14.28 -52.36 1.60
N GLY A 462 -15.22 -52.29 0.65
CA GLY A 462 -15.80 -51.04 0.18
C GLY A 462 -14.87 -50.28 -0.78
N LEU A 463 -15.27 -49.06 -1.14
CA LEU A 463 -14.49 -48.17 -2.00
C LEU A 463 -13.40 -47.46 -1.18
N VAL A 464 -12.48 -46.78 -1.87
CA VAL A 464 -11.45 -45.98 -1.22
C VAL A 464 -12.05 -44.65 -0.76
N VAL A 465 -11.91 -44.35 0.54
CA VAL A 465 -12.36 -43.08 1.14
C VAL A 465 -11.25 -42.04 1.12
N LYS A 466 -10.01 -42.48 1.37
CA LYS A 466 -8.86 -41.60 1.43
C LYS A 466 -7.62 -42.32 0.94
N ALA A 467 -6.85 -41.61 0.15
CA ALA A 467 -5.50 -41.97 -0.24
C ALA A 467 -4.61 -40.74 -0.04
N GLU A 468 -3.38 -40.97 0.40
CA GLU A 468 -2.38 -39.91 0.57
C GLU A 468 -0.99 -40.52 0.51
N VAL A 469 -0.06 -39.82 -0.14
CA VAL A 469 1.35 -40.21 -0.14
C VAL A 469 1.98 -39.71 1.15
N THR A 470 2.49 -40.65 1.94
CA THR A 470 3.10 -40.38 3.23
C THR A 470 4.61 -40.56 3.16
N LEU A 471 5.34 -39.68 3.82
CA LEU A 471 6.79 -39.74 3.97
C LEU A 471 7.12 -40.31 5.35
N LEU A 472 7.82 -41.45 5.37
CA LEU A 472 8.19 -42.17 6.59
C LEU A 472 6.96 -42.68 7.39
N ASP A 473 7.23 -43.49 8.42
CA ASP A 473 6.19 -44.01 9.33
C ASP A 473 5.80 -43.00 10.43
N LYS A 474 5.92 -41.69 10.15
CA LYS A 474 5.73 -40.62 11.14
C LYS A 474 4.32 -40.01 11.04
N GLY A 475 3.55 -40.14 12.10
CA GLY A 475 2.19 -39.59 12.21
C GLY A 475 1.14 -40.66 12.41
N ASP A 476 -0.11 -40.23 12.45
CA ASP A 476 -1.26 -41.07 12.77
C ASP A 476 -2.35 -40.90 11.71
N LEU A 477 -3.04 -41.97 11.41
CA LEU A 477 -4.25 -41.98 10.60
C LEU A 477 -5.46 -41.89 11.53
N VAL A 478 -6.29 -40.88 11.35
CA VAL A 478 -7.58 -40.77 12.05
C VAL A 478 -8.69 -41.19 11.09
N LEU A 479 -9.52 -42.13 11.53
CA LEU A 479 -10.70 -42.60 10.80
C LEU A 479 -11.95 -42.22 11.58
N ILE A 480 -12.96 -41.72 10.88
CA ILE A 480 -14.25 -41.33 11.44
C ILE A 480 -15.34 -42.09 10.69
N SER A 481 -16.23 -42.76 11.40
CA SER A 481 -17.38 -43.43 10.82
C SER A 481 -18.58 -42.50 10.63
N LYS A 482 -19.54 -42.88 9.80
CA LYS A 482 -20.77 -42.12 9.57
C LYS A 482 -21.61 -42.01 10.83
N MET A 483 -21.50 -42.97 11.74
CA MET A 483 -22.16 -42.94 13.05
C MET A 483 -21.29 -42.33 14.17
N GLY A 484 -20.22 -41.61 13.82
CA GLY A 484 -19.41 -40.82 14.76
C GLY A 484 -18.36 -41.59 15.55
N GLN A 485 -18.12 -42.87 15.24
CA GLN A 485 -17.02 -43.61 15.86
C GLN A 485 -15.68 -43.07 15.32
N MET A 486 -14.74 -42.76 16.20
CA MET A 486 -13.41 -42.26 15.82
C MET A 486 -12.33 -43.21 16.31
N ILE A 487 -11.32 -43.48 15.48
CA ILE A 487 -10.11 -44.19 15.87
C ILE A 487 -8.88 -43.50 15.31
N ARG A 488 -7.82 -43.44 16.13
CA ARG A 488 -6.50 -42.94 15.73
C ARG A 488 -5.52 -44.11 15.71
N VAL A 489 -4.93 -44.36 14.55
CA VAL A 489 -4.02 -45.47 14.31
C VAL A 489 -2.65 -44.92 13.93
N PRO A 490 -1.58 -45.20 14.68
CA PRO A 490 -0.24 -44.79 14.29
C PRO A 490 0.15 -45.35 12.92
N LEU A 491 0.73 -44.53 12.05
CA LEU A 491 1.15 -44.99 10.72
C LEU A 491 2.10 -46.18 10.81
N LYS A 492 2.97 -46.21 11.82
CA LYS A 492 3.86 -47.34 12.08
C LYS A 492 3.11 -48.67 12.30
N ALA A 493 1.90 -48.63 12.85
CA ALA A 493 1.07 -49.81 13.08
C ALA A 493 0.30 -50.26 11.82
N VAL A 494 0.11 -49.39 10.83
CA VAL A 494 -0.51 -49.75 9.56
C VAL A 494 0.44 -50.68 8.78
N LYS A 495 -0.03 -51.88 8.44
CA LYS A 495 0.81 -52.86 7.73
C LYS A 495 1.16 -52.39 6.32
N ARG A 496 2.43 -52.57 5.95
CA ARG A 496 2.92 -52.40 4.58
C ARG A 496 2.65 -53.69 3.80
N LEU A 497 1.88 -53.61 2.73
CA LEU A 497 1.41 -54.75 1.92
C LEU A 497 1.56 -54.44 0.43
N SER A 498 1.48 -55.48 -0.41
CA SER A 498 1.55 -55.33 -1.86
C SER A 498 0.32 -54.60 -2.42
N ARG A 499 0.46 -54.09 -3.66
CA ARG A 499 -0.53 -53.23 -4.33
C ARG A 499 -1.93 -53.86 -4.43
N SER A 500 -2.04 -55.04 -5.02
CA SER A 500 -3.34 -55.68 -5.27
C SER A 500 -3.85 -56.52 -4.09
N THR A 501 -3.80 -55.96 -2.87
CA THR A 501 -4.32 -56.61 -1.65
C THR A 501 -5.53 -55.84 -1.09
N GLN A 502 -6.30 -56.48 -0.22
CA GLN A 502 -7.46 -55.89 0.47
C GLN A 502 -7.06 -54.99 1.66
N GLY A 503 -5.82 -55.12 2.13
CA GLY A 503 -5.37 -54.46 3.36
C GLY A 503 -5.76 -55.22 4.62
N VAL A 504 -5.44 -54.61 5.76
CA VAL A 504 -5.82 -55.11 7.08
C VAL A 504 -6.92 -54.26 7.67
N ARG A 505 -7.64 -54.80 8.66
CA ARG A 505 -8.65 -54.04 9.39
C ARG A 505 -7.97 -52.98 10.25
N LEU A 506 -8.28 -51.72 9.99
CA LEU A 506 -7.85 -50.57 10.77
C LEU A 506 -8.90 -50.18 11.83
N MET A 507 -10.18 -50.34 11.49
CA MET A 507 -11.31 -49.98 12.34
C MET A 507 -12.35 -51.10 12.33
N ARG A 508 -12.88 -51.46 13.50
CA ARG A 508 -14.05 -52.34 13.60
C ARG A 508 -15.29 -51.45 13.64
N LEU A 509 -16.09 -51.52 12.59
CA LEU A 509 -17.33 -50.76 12.44
C LEU A 509 -18.53 -51.59 12.92
N ASN A 510 -19.56 -50.88 13.38
CA ASN A 510 -20.85 -51.48 13.69
C ASN A 510 -21.58 -51.91 12.40
N LYS A 511 -22.57 -52.80 12.53
CA LYS A 511 -23.33 -53.31 11.38
C LYS A 511 -24.07 -52.15 10.68
N GLY A 512 -23.76 -51.92 9.40
CA GLY A 512 -24.34 -50.82 8.60
C GLY A 512 -23.58 -49.49 8.70
N ASP A 513 -22.52 -49.41 9.50
CA ASP A 513 -21.67 -48.22 9.61
C ASP A 513 -20.52 -48.29 8.58
N LEU A 514 -20.06 -47.13 8.12
CA LEU A 514 -19.03 -46.95 7.11
C LEU A 514 -18.07 -45.85 7.54
N VAL A 515 -16.81 -45.93 7.16
CA VAL A 515 -15.87 -44.81 7.28
C VAL A 515 -16.39 -43.66 6.41
N ALA A 516 -16.70 -42.53 7.05
CA ALA A 516 -17.16 -41.31 6.40
C ALA A 516 -15.98 -40.49 5.89
N SER A 517 -14.95 -40.37 6.72
CA SER A 517 -13.78 -39.58 6.41
C SER A 517 -12.53 -40.17 7.06
N ALA A 518 -11.39 -39.85 6.48
CA ALA A 518 -10.10 -40.22 7.00
C ALA A 518 -9.13 -39.05 6.81
N ALA A 519 -8.37 -38.75 7.85
CA ALA A 519 -7.41 -37.66 7.86
C ALA A 519 -6.04 -38.20 8.26
N PHE A 520 -5.01 -37.79 7.53
CA PHE A 520 -3.65 -38.02 7.96
C PHE A 520 -3.21 -36.88 8.88
N VAL A 521 -2.81 -37.24 10.09
CA VAL A 521 -2.29 -36.31 11.09
C VAL A 521 -0.78 -36.51 11.17
N LYS A 522 -0.02 -35.56 10.66
CA LYS A 522 1.44 -35.52 10.85
C LYS A 522 1.71 -35.44 12.36
N GLY A 523 2.33 -36.48 12.93
CA GLY A 523 2.55 -36.62 14.38
C GLY A 523 3.44 -35.49 14.91
N GLU A 524 3.18 -34.98 16.10
CA GLU A 524 3.42 -35.71 17.35
C GLU A 524 2.25 -36.57 17.89
N PRO A 525 2.58 -37.69 18.58
CA PRO A 525 1.61 -38.69 19.02
C PRO A 525 0.72 -38.16 20.15
N VAL A 526 -0.59 -38.38 20.04
CA VAL A 526 -1.53 -38.25 21.16
C VAL A 526 -2.01 -39.66 21.52
N PRO A 527 -1.82 -40.14 22.76
CA PRO A 527 -2.45 -41.37 23.21
C PRO A 527 -3.96 -41.14 23.38
N VAL A 528 -4.78 -41.98 22.74
CA VAL A 528 -6.23 -42.00 22.92
C VAL A 528 -6.57 -42.86 24.14
N SER A 529 -7.30 -42.29 25.09
CA SER A 529 -7.90 -43.02 26.20
C SER A 529 -9.13 -43.79 25.72
N GLU A 530 -9.18 -45.10 26.00
CA GLU A 530 -10.40 -45.91 25.90
C GLU A 530 -11.49 -45.41 26.89
N PRO A 531 -12.79 -45.59 26.58
CA PRO A 531 -13.87 -45.13 27.44
C PRO A 531 -13.88 -45.93 28.76
N ALA A 532 -13.76 -45.21 29.88
CA ALA A 532 -13.73 -45.80 31.22
C ALA A 532 -15.06 -46.49 31.57
N ALA A 533 -14.96 -47.75 32.01
CA ALA A 533 -15.99 -48.42 32.79
C ALA A 533 -16.07 -47.80 34.20
N LYS A 534 -17.28 -47.81 34.78
CA LYS A 534 -17.65 -47.19 36.07
C LYS A 534 -16.75 -47.65 37.24
N PRO A 535 -16.45 -46.78 38.22
CA PRO A 535 -15.61 -47.15 39.35
C PRO A 535 -16.39 -47.91 40.43
N THR A 536 -15.85 -49.03 40.87
CA THR A 536 -16.09 -49.63 42.19
C THR A 536 -14.80 -49.57 42.99
N LEU A 537 -14.83 -48.92 44.16
CA LEU A 537 -13.76 -49.01 45.17
C LEU A 537 -13.70 -50.45 45.72
N PRO A 538 -12.49 -50.94 46.04
CA PRO A 538 -12.24 -51.11 47.46
C PRO A 538 -10.82 -50.75 47.93
N THR A 539 -10.81 -50.59 49.24
CA THR A 539 -9.82 -50.18 50.23
C THR A 539 -8.54 -51.05 50.28
N SER A 540 -7.53 -50.46 50.91
CA SER A 540 -6.45 -51.08 51.70
C SER A 540 -5.32 -51.79 50.96
N GLU A 541 -4.15 -51.13 50.96
CA GLU A 541 -2.95 -51.50 51.74
C GLU A 541 -1.70 -51.05 50.97
N LEU A 542 -0.88 -50.19 51.59
CA LEU A 542 0.58 -50.34 51.65
C LEU A 542 1.18 -49.23 52.52
N LYS A 543 2.06 -49.67 53.42
CA LYS A 543 2.71 -48.99 54.54
C LYS A 543 3.87 -48.05 54.11
N PRO A 544 4.40 -47.21 55.02
CA PRO A 544 4.98 -45.91 54.70
C PRO A 544 6.50 -45.93 54.51
N VAL A 545 7.03 -44.95 53.78
CA VAL A 545 8.47 -44.65 53.71
C VAL A 545 8.75 -43.21 54.17
N LYS A 546 9.87 -43.08 54.88
CA LYS A 546 10.31 -42.06 55.85
C LYS A 546 10.35 -40.60 55.37
N LYS A 547 10.07 -39.71 56.34
CA LYS A 547 10.21 -38.24 56.30
C LYS A 547 11.68 -37.79 56.15
N PRO A 548 11.98 -36.80 55.28
CA PRO A 548 13.18 -35.96 55.40
C PRO A 548 12.98 -34.84 56.44
N LYS A 549 14.09 -34.46 57.09
CA LYS A 549 14.21 -33.48 58.20
C LYS A 549 13.92 -32.02 57.76
N PRO A 550 13.55 -31.12 58.70
CA PRO A 550 13.09 -29.77 58.38
C PRO A 550 14.25 -28.82 58.05
N ILE A 551 14.04 -27.98 57.03
CA ILE A 551 14.91 -26.86 56.68
C ILE A 551 14.48 -25.63 57.53
N PRO A 552 15.43 -24.90 58.16
CA PRO A 552 15.14 -23.81 59.08
C PRO A 552 14.53 -22.56 58.42
N LYS A 553 13.76 -21.80 59.21
CA LYS A 553 13.12 -20.53 58.84
C LYS A 553 14.15 -19.50 58.39
N ILE A 554 13.92 -18.90 57.21
CA ILE A 554 14.65 -17.70 56.77
C ILE A 554 13.88 -16.48 57.29
N GLU A 555 14.60 -15.63 58.02
CA GLU A 555 14.09 -14.37 58.59
C GLU A 555 13.76 -13.34 57.49
N PRO A 556 12.79 -12.45 57.72
CA PRO A 556 12.37 -11.45 56.74
C PRO A 556 13.49 -10.41 56.46
N ILE A 557 13.74 -10.16 55.19
CA ILE A 557 14.66 -9.11 54.71
C ILE A 557 14.16 -7.74 55.18
N PRO A 558 15.03 -6.87 55.74
CA PRO A 558 14.65 -5.57 56.28
C PRO A 558 14.18 -4.58 55.20
N LYS A 559 13.17 -3.78 55.56
CA LYS A 559 12.63 -2.68 54.76
C LYS A 559 13.70 -1.61 54.52
N ILE A 560 13.90 -1.22 53.26
CA ILE A 560 14.73 -0.07 52.89
C ILE A 560 13.85 1.18 52.91
N GLU A 561 14.24 2.18 53.71
CA GLU A 561 13.56 3.47 53.83
C GLU A 561 13.82 4.36 52.60
N PRO A 562 12.84 5.16 52.15
CA PRO A 562 13.03 6.13 51.07
C PRO A 562 13.86 7.35 51.53
N PRO A 563 14.64 7.98 50.63
CA PRO A 563 15.48 9.14 50.98
C PRO A 563 14.63 10.40 51.28
N PRO A 564 15.17 11.34 52.09
CA PRO A 564 14.37 12.39 52.73
C PRO A 564 14.00 13.56 51.80
N GLU A 565 12.74 13.97 51.87
CA GLU A 565 12.17 15.16 51.24
C GLU A 565 12.66 16.46 51.91
N LYS A 566 13.23 17.39 51.13
CA LYS A 566 13.48 18.77 51.57
C LYS A 566 12.33 19.70 51.19
N LYS A 567 11.48 19.93 52.20
CA LYS A 567 10.66 21.12 52.52
C LYS A 567 10.43 22.18 51.41
N LEU A 568 9.21 22.20 50.86
CA LEU A 568 8.54 23.45 50.45
C LEU A 568 7.60 23.89 51.59
N LYS A 569 7.73 25.14 52.02
CA LYS A 569 6.94 25.73 53.11
C LYS A 569 5.47 25.91 52.70
N LYS A 570 4.58 25.53 53.63
CA LYS A 570 3.13 25.78 53.63
C LYS A 570 2.79 27.27 53.48
N ILE A 571 1.76 27.57 52.71
CA ILE A 571 0.85 28.68 52.98
C ILE A 571 -0.50 28.04 53.34
N GLU A 572 -1.01 28.42 54.50
CA GLU A 572 -2.20 27.89 55.15
C GLU A 572 -3.48 28.35 54.45
N THR A 573 -4.44 27.45 54.33
CA THR A 573 -5.83 27.75 54.03
C THR A 573 -6.61 28.02 55.31
N LYS A 574 -7.46 29.06 55.29
CA LYS A 574 -8.67 29.16 56.13
C LYS A 574 -9.85 29.63 55.28
N PRO A 575 -11.10 29.31 55.68
CA PRO A 575 -12.15 28.89 54.75
C PRO A 575 -13.43 29.76 54.77
N GLU A 576 -14.32 29.45 53.82
CA GLU A 576 -15.76 29.78 53.73
C GLU A 576 -16.21 31.25 53.56
N SER A 577 -16.95 31.51 52.47
CA SER A 577 -18.35 31.95 52.56
C SER A 577 -19.03 31.97 51.18
N LYS A 578 -20.22 31.36 51.13
CA LYS A 578 -21.25 31.64 50.13
C LYS A 578 -21.74 33.08 50.29
N LYS A 579 -21.93 33.80 49.19
CA LYS A 579 -23.20 34.44 48.81
C LYS A 579 -23.02 35.24 47.52
N ASP A 580 -23.91 34.92 46.58
CA ASP A 580 -24.62 35.85 45.71
C ASP A 580 -23.90 37.12 45.29
N GLU A 581 -23.58 37.24 44.00
CA GLU A 581 -24.15 38.33 43.19
C GLU A 581 -23.81 38.22 41.69
N LEU A 582 -24.83 38.45 40.87
CA LEU A 582 -24.78 38.90 39.48
C LEU A 582 -24.37 37.89 38.37
N PHE A 583 -25.29 36.95 38.11
CA PHE A 583 -25.72 36.71 36.72
C PHE A 583 -26.43 37.98 36.19
N LYS A 584 -25.84 38.67 35.22
CA LYS A 584 -26.58 39.52 34.28
C LYS A 584 -26.19 39.17 32.85
N VAL A 585 -27.06 38.37 32.26
CA VAL A 585 -27.23 38.17 30.82
C VAL A 585 -27.61 39.51 30.17
N LYS A 586 -26.94 39.89 29.09
CA LYS A 586 -27.52 40.76 28.06
C LYS A 586 -27.58 39.98 26.74
N ARG A 587 -28.78 39.45 26.47
CA ARG A 587 -29.22 39.04 25.14
C ARG A 587 -29.62 40.30 24.36
N ILE A 588 -29.05 40.46 23.18
CA ILE A 588 -29.63 41.13 22.02
C ILE A 588 -29.36 40.09 20.92
N GLY A 589 -30.28 39.59 20.12
CA GLY A 589 -31.63 39.97 19.71
C GLY A 589 -31.76 39.23 18.37
N SER A 590 -32.71 38.32 18.27
CA SER A 590 -32.90 37.43 17.12
C SER A 590 -33.49 38.18 15.93
N GLU A 591 -32.85 38.09 14.76
CA GLU A 591 -33.55 38.16 13.48
C GLU A 591 -33.43 36.83 12.76
N LYS A 592 -34.59 36.33 12.34
CA LYS A 592 -34.82 35.08 11.65
C LYS A 592 -34.52 35.32 10.18
N ASP A 593 -33.64 34.51 9.59
CA ASP A 593 -33.73 34.20 8.16
C ASP A 593 -33.38 32.72 7.95
N ALA A 594 -34.35 32.00 7.40
CA ALA A 594 -34.24 30.60 7.04
C ALA A 594 -33.44 30.45 5.74
N PRO A 595 -32.54 29.45 5.61
CA PRO A 595 -31.87 29.21 4.34
C PRO A 595 -32.83 28.62 3.30
N PRO A 596 -32.74 29.02 2.01
CA PRO A 596 -33.65 28.54 0.99
C PRO A 596 -33.44 27.06 0.68
N LYS A 597 -34.55 26.35 0.49
CA LYS A 597 -34.60 24.95 0.05
C LYS A 597 -34.11 24.83 -1.39
N VAL A 598 -33.07 24.04 -1.63
CA VAL A 598 -32.65 23.61 -2.97
C VAL A 598 -33.60 22.52 -3.48
N PRO A 599 -34.19 22.64 -4.68
CA PRO A 599 -35.08 21.61 -5.21
C PRO A 599 -34.29 20.41 -5.76
N LYS A 600 -34.80 19.20 -5.51
CA LYS A 600 -34.34 17.94 -6.12
C LYS A 600 -34.67 17.94 -7.63
N PRO A 601 -33.79 17.43 -8.51
CA PRO A 601 -34.14 17.21 -9.91
C PRO A 601 -35.11 16.02 -10.05
N ARG A 602 -36.17 16.19 -10.87
CA ARG A 602 -37.03 15.08 -11.32
C ARG A 602 -36.34 14.32 -12.46
N PRO A 603 -36.64 13.02 -12.63
CA PRO A 603 -36.23 12.23 -13.78
C PRO A 603 -37.27 12.30 -14.93
N SER A 604 -36.80 11.90 -16.11
CA SER A 604 -37.46 11.64 -17.41
C SER A 604 -37.67 12.85 -18.33
N ASP A 605 -37.11 12.80 -19.55
CA ASP A 605 -37.79 12.21 -20.70
C ASP A 605 -36.82 11.89 -21.85
N GLU A 606 -37.23 10.87 -22.60
CA GLU A 606 -36.61 10.25 -23.76
C GLU A 606 -36.68 11.10 -25.04
N GLN A 607 -35.78 10.79 -25.98
CA GLN A 607 -35.92 10.89 -27.44
C GLN A 607 -35.99 12.27 -28.12
N GLU A 608 -34.90 12.59 -28.84
CA GLU A 608 -34.82 12.89 -30.30
C GLU A 608 -33.35 13.31 -30.56
N GLY A 609 -32.57 12.64 -31.41
CA GLY A 609 -32.67 12.68 -32.86
C GLY A 609 -31.58 13.61 -33.41
N GLY A 610 -30.47 13.07 -33.92
CA GLY A 610 -29.39 13.91 -34.49
C GLY A 610 -28.18 13.13 -35.02
N LEU A 611 -28.31 12.59 -36.23
CA LEU A 611 -27.21 12.11 -37.08
C LEU A 611 -26.11 13.18 -37.21
N PHE A 612 -24.83 12.80 -37.10
CA PHE A 612 -23.79 13.30 -38.03
C PHE A 612 -22.64 12.29 -38.17
N ARG A 613 -22.53 11.73 -39.38
CA ARG A 613 -21.38 11.02 -39.93
C ARG A 613 -20.35 12.04 -40.43
N THR A 614 -19.08 11.87 -40.09
CA THR A 614 -17.91 12.22 -40.95
C THR A 614 -16.75 11.30 -40.57
N LYS A 615 -16.53 10.24 -41.34
CA LYS A 615 -15.45 10.09 -42.35
C LYS A 615 -14.04 10.36 -41.82
N ARG A 616 -13.28 9.26 -41.70
CA ARG A 616 -11.82 9.17 -41.89
C ARG A 616 -11.43 9.79 -43.23
N ILE A 617 -10.25 10.41 -43.29
CA ILE A 617 -9.16 10.25 -44.28
C ILE A 617 -7.94 11.01 -43.71
N GLY A 618 -6.75 10.42 -43.80
CA GLY A 618 -5.45 11.04 -43.49
C GLY A 618 -4.64 10.24 -42.50
#